data_AF-A0AAJ2PXJ4-F1
#
_entry.id   AF-A0AAJ2PXJ4-F1
#
_cell.length_a   1.000
_cell.length_b   1.000
_cell.length_c   1.000
_cell.angle_alpha   90.00
_cell.angle_beta   90.00
_cell.angle_gamma   90.00
#
_symmetry.space_group_name_H-M   'P 1'
#
loop_
_entity.id
_entity.type
_entity.pdbx_description
1 polymer ?
#
loop_
_entity_poly.entity_id
_entity_poly.type
_entity_poly.pdbx_seq_one_letter_code
_entity_poly.pdbx_strand_id
1 'polypeptide(L)'
;VGDGAGAVARGGDSVTAGGERGGDGLPPRSGGSGGSGWLDDLGRSGDEAGGLGDEAAAGGTADEGTGGGGEPNSGRADQPDARAVMQRHVDLANNDPRWFKDHYRSNGYRRSASAEVFGQRLPILVRDPADPTKWISKSDLPPAIQARYMDPNPHGNGVRKSVDSGVLKRLDEWATSRRDAIVADKAAEKSLTAAEKEYLKHRTAETEAAMDAAEAKHSPLHGTMLKQSELFGERVAEHHAVPERYPGAKRVDDGAFGNNRFDQIYEKPGGGYVVVEAKGSLKASTGERTSHLGNRVEQGTREYFETILKEMDKRSAKANDSVEAELASKLRKAFVRGKVDYVLIKADATQGGKYAGYEMEQFNIGKPRSH
;
A
#
# COMPACT_ATOMS: atom_id res chain seq x y z
N VAL A 1 68.19 41.39 -29.70
CA VAL A 1 68.55 39.96 -29.80
C VAL A 1 67.26 39.18 -29.67
N GLY A 2 66.84 38.51 -30.75
CA GLY A 2 65.66 37.62 -30.88
C GLY A 2 64.32 38.36 -30.89
N ASP A 3 63.68 38.64 -32.02
CA ASP A 3 62.96 37.71 -32.93
C ASP A 3 61.95 36.81 -32.18
N GLY A 4 60.68 36.74 -32.54
CA GLY A 4 59.96 37.35 -33.65
C GLY A 4 58.52 36.81 -33.74
N ALA A 5 57.74 37.50 -34.58
CA ALA A 5 56.52 37.08 -35.29
C ALA A 5 55.32 36.60 -34.45
N GLY A 6 54.09 37.08 -34.62
CA GLY A 6 53.39 37.71 -35.74
C GLY A 6 51.95 37.16 -35.65
N ALA A 7 50.92 37.97 -35.37
CA ALA A 7 50.05 38.61 -36.36
C ALA A 7 49.38 37.56 -37.29
N VAL A 8 48.08 37.51 -37.60
CA VAL A 8 46.97 38.47 -37.63
C VAL A 8 45.68 37.62 -37.81
N ALA A 9 44.55 37.96 -37.18
CA ALA A 9 43.35 38.57 -37.80
C ALA A 9 42.19 37.63 -38.21
N ARG A 10 40.97 38.17 -37.95
CA ARG A 10 39.65 37.95 -38.58
C ARG A 10 39.04 36.56 -38.38
N GLY A 11 37.77 36.41 -38.01
CA GLY A 11 36.59 37.28 -38.12
C GLY A 11 35.42 36.41 -38.60
N GLY A 12 34.19 36.72 -38.19
CA GLY A 12 32.99 36.22 -38.86
C GLY A 12 31.94 35.60 -37.94
N ASP A 13 30.83 36.33 -37.78
CA ASP A 13 29.53 35.82 -37.36
C ASP A 13 29.03 34.67 -38.24
N SER A 14 28.30 33.72 -37.66
CA SER A 14 27.08 33.19 -38.28
C SER A 14 26.23 32.42 -37.29
N VAL A 15 24.94 32.77 -37.30
CA VAL A 15 23.82 32.10 -36.64
C VAL A 15 23.55 30.78 -37.34
N THR A 16 23.30 29.70 -36.60
CA THR A 16 22.44 28.59 -37.05
C THR A 16 21.88 27.81 -35.86
N ALA A 17 20.62 27.42 -36.01
CA ALA A 17 19.77 26.75 -35.05
C ALA A 17 19.99 25.24 -34.98
N GLY A 18 19.47 24.63 -33.90
CA GLY A 18 19.03 23.23 -33.88
C GLY A 18 19.97 22.25 -33.18
N GLY A 19 19.44 21.53 -32.20
CA GLY A 19 20.14 20.39 -31.59
C GLY A 19 19.61 20.01 -30.21
N GLU A 20 18.48 19.30 -30.19
CA GLU A 20 18.03 18.47 -29.08
C GLU A 20 19.17 17.56 -28.59
N ARG A 21 19.29 17.39 -27.26
CA ARG A 21 19.78 16.15 -26.63
C ARG A 21 19.42 16.13 -25.15
N GLY A 22 18.51 15.22 -24.81
CA GLY A 22 18.24 14.78 -23.45
C GLY A 22 19.47 14.10 -22.84
N GLY A 23 19.69 14.39 -21.56
CA GLY A 23 20.70 13.72 -20.74
C GLY A 23 20.01 12.83 -19.72
N ASP A 24 19.76 11.59 -20.11
CA ASP A 24 19.52 10.48 -19.20
C ASP A 24 20.81 10.17 -18.43
N GLY A 25 20.78 10.34 -17.12
CA GLY A 25 21.89 10.06 -16.21
C GLY A 25 21.49 9.08 -15.13
N LEU A 26 21.39 7.79 -15.47
CA LEU A 26 21.42 6.68 -14.50
C LEU A 26 22.81 6.04 -14.51
N PRO A 27 23.47 5.82 -13.36
CA PRO A 27 24.71 5.06 -13.29
C PRO A 27 24.46 3.54 -13.45
N PRO A 28 25.46 2.77 -13.91
CA PRO A 28 25.31 1.35 -14.23
C PRO A 28 25.30 0.49 -12.96
N ARG A 29 24.37 -0.46 -12.89
CA ARG A 29 24.43 -1.59 -11.95
C ARG A 29 24.94 -2.83 -12.68
N SER A 30 26.15 -3.28 -12.29
CA SER A 30 26.67 -4.60 -12.58
C SER A 30 25.88 -5.68 -11.81
N GLY A 31 25.73 -6.84 -12.45
CA GLY A 31 24.76 -7.88 -12.11
C GLY A 31 25.08 -8.78 -10.92
N GLY A 32 24.09 -9.61 -10.59
CA GLY A 32 24.22 -10.73 -9.65
C GLY A 32 22.90 -11.20 -9.05
N SER A 33 22.24 -12.15 -9.74
CA SER A 33 21.39 -13.24 -9.21
C SER A 33 20.17 -12.95 -8.31
N GLY A 34 18.97 -13.19 -8.89
CA GLY A 34 17.85 -13.92 -8.28
C GLY A 34 17.36 -13.52 -6.89
N GLY A 35 16.35 -12.64 -6.84
CA GLY A 35 15.60 -12.36 -5.62
C GLY A 35 14.27 -11.67 -5.91
N SER A 36 13.28 -12.43 -6.37
CA SER A 36 11.87 -12.02 -6.43
C SER A 36 11.32 -11.89 -5.00
N GLY A 37 11.25 -10.67 -4.47
CA GLY A 37 10.79 -10.42 -3.11
C GLY A 37 10.15 -9.05 -2.93
N TRP A 38 9.36 -8.60 -3.90
CA TRP A 38 8.89 -7.20 -3.98
C TRP A 38 7.39 -7.03 -4.29
N LEU A 39 6.52 -7.98 -3.89
CA LEU A 39 5.08 -7.89 -4.21
C LEU A 39 4.09 -8.23 -3.08
N ASP A 40 4.53 -8.61 -1.88
CA ASP A 40 3.59 -8.94 -0.79
C ASP A 40 3.24 -7.71 0.07
N ASP A 41 2.63 -6.66 -0.49
CA ASP A 41 1.89 -5.68 0.34
C ASP A 41 0.88 -4.79 -0.42
N LEU A 42 0.10 -5.35 -1.34
CA LEU A 42 -1.05 -4.63 -1.89
C LEU A 42 -2.34 -5.44 -1.64
N GLY A 43 -2.88 -5.20 -0.45
CA GLY A 43 -4.30 -5.15 -0.10
C GLY A 43 -5.26 -6.01 -0.92
N ARG A 44 -5.36 -7.29 -0.56
CA ARG A 44 -6.57 -8.08 -0.79
C ARG A 44 -7.40 -8.06 0.50
N SER A 45 -8.08 -6.94 0.73
CA SER A 45 -9.18 -6.81 1.70
C SER A 45 -10.35 -6.19 0.95
N GLY A 46 -11.29 -7.03 0.55
CA GLY A 46 -12.44 -6.65 -0.25
C GLY A 46 -13.31 -7.86 -0.54
N ASP A 47 -13.78 -8.52 0.52
CA ASP A 47 -14.92 -9.43 0.44
C ASP A 47 -16.18 -8.57 0.31
N GLU A 48 -16.71 -8.47 -0.90
CA GLU A 48 -18.09 -8.03 -1.15
C GLU A 48 -18.82 -9.23 -1.78
N ALA A 49 -19.37 -10.06 -0.91
CA ALA A 49 -20.33 -11.09 -1.26
C ALA A 49 -21.75 -10.61 -0.94
N GLY A 50 -22.59 -10.54 -1.96
CA GLY A 50 -23.99 -10.95 -1.86
C GLY A 50 -25.02 -9.88 -1.50
N GLY A 51 -25.79 -9.45 -2.51
CA GLY A 51 -27.10 -8.85 -2.33
C GLY A 51 -28.03 -9.34 -3.44
N LEU A 52 -28.48 -10.60 -3.35
CA LEU A 52 -29.66 -11.08 -4.07
C LEU A 52 -30.85 -10.94 -3.13
N GLY A 53 -31.85 -10.19 -3.57
CA GLY A 53 -33.07 -9.90 -2.84
C GLY A 53 -34.00 -11.11 -2.72
N ASP A 54 -34.67 -11.12 -1.56
CA ASP A 54 -35.90 -11.83 -1.21
C ASP A 54 -36.95 -11.82 -2.33
N GLU A 55 -37.64 -12.95 -2.52
CA GLU A 55 -39.11 -13.00 -2.53
C GLU A 55 -39.62 -14.39 -2.12
N ALA A 56 -40.72 -14.37 -1.37
CA ALA A 56 -41.30 -15.44 -0.59
C ALA A 56 -42.15 -16.44 -1.40
N ALA A 57 -42.29 -17.67 -0.89
CA ALA A 57 -43.56 -18.40 -0.92
C ALA A 57 -43.60 -19.50 0.15
N ALA A 58 -44.72 -19.50 0.87
CA ALA A 58 -45.08 -20.39 1.97
C ALA A 58 -45.47 -21.81 1.54
N GLY A 59 -45.53 -22.73 2.50
CA GLY A 59 -46.32 -23.95 2.40
C GLY A 59 -45.68 -25.15 3.10
N GLY A 60 -46.12 -25.45 4.32
CA GLY A 60 -45.72 -26.67 5.02
C GLY A 60 -46.56 -27.89 4.64
N THR A 61 -46.04 -29.07 4.96
CA THR A 61 -46.78 -30.26 5.42
C THR A 61 -45.80 -31.31 5.94
N ALA A 62 -46.14 -31.92 7.07
CA ALA A 62 -45.60 -33.20 7.52
C ALA A 62 -46.19 -34.33 6.65
N ASP A 63 -45.44 -35.41 6.41
CA ASP A 63 -45.75 -36.75 6.94
C ASP A 63 -44.77 -37.85 6.44
N GLU A 64 -44.55 -38.83 7.32
CA GLU A 64 -44.16 -40.25 7.19
C GLU A 64 -43.26 -40.80 6.06
N GLY A 65 -42.29 -41.65 6.48
CA GLY A 65 -42.09 -42.95 5.82
C GLY A 65 -40.65 -43.46 5.57
N THR A 66 -40.18 -44.30 6.50
CA THR A 66 -39.55 -45.62 6.23
C THR A 66 -38.13 -45.72 5.66
N GLY A 67 -37.19 -46.05 6.57
CA GLY A 67 -36.26 -47.20 6.53
C GLY A 67 -35.52 -47.59 5.24
N GLY A 68 -34.18 -47.57 5.30
CA GLY A 68 -33.36 -48.36 4.39
C GLY A 68 -31.86 -48.10 4.49
N GLY A 69 -31.14 -49.00 5.16
CA GLY A 69 -29.75 -49.37 4.83
C GLY A 69 -28.68 -48.28 4.91
N GLY A 70 -28.13 -48.09 6.11
CA GLY A 70 -26.81 -47.46 6.25
C GLY A 70 -25.73 -48.40 5.71
N GLU A 71 -25.32 -48.20 4.46
CA GLU A 71 -24.00 -48.62 4.00
C GLU A 71 -22.95 -47.65 4.56
N PRO A 72 -21.84 -48.16 5.14
CA PRO A 72 -20.77 -47.30 5.61
C PRO A 72 -20.08 -46.72 4.39
N ASN A 73 -20.22 -45.41 4.20
CA ASN A 73 -19.44 -44.66 3.22
C ASN A 73 -17.96 -44.64 3.68
N SER A 74 -17.26 -45.72 3.39
CA SER A 74 -15.81 -45.82 3.41
C SER A 74 -15.26 -44.92 2.30
N GLY A 75 -14.67 -43.77 2.63
CA GLY A 75 -13.97 -43.00 1.59
C GLY A 75 -13.57 -41.55 1.84
N ARG A 76 -13.57 -41.01 3.07
CA ARG A 76 -12.97 -39.68 3.31
C ARG A 76 -12.25 -39.60 4.65
N ALA A 77 -11.18 -40.38 4.78
CA ALA A 77 -10.20 -40.17 5.83
C ALA A 77 -9.15 -39.13 5.40
N ASP A 78 -8.80 -38.27 6.35
CA ASP A 78 -7.48 -37.65 6.51
C ASP A 78 -7.03 -36.54 5.55
N GLN A 79 -7.84 -35.50 5.36
CA GLN A 79 -7.21 -34.16 5.28
C GLN A 79 -7.29 -33.52 6.66
N PRO A 80 -6.14 -33.19 7.29
CA PRO A 80 -6.16 -32.52 8.57
C PRO A 80 -6.89 -31.18 8.42
N ASP A 81 -7.73 -30.83 9.39
CA ASP A 81 -8.40 -29.54 9.42
C ASP A 81 -7.35 -28.44 9.27
N ALA A 82 -7.46 -27.63 8.20
CA ALA A 82 -6.51 -26.58 7.88
C ALA A 82 -6.33 -25.60 9.05
N ARG A 83 -7.38 -25.41 9.86
CA ARG A 83 -7.30 -24.59 11.07
C ARG A 83 -6.47 -25.27 12.16
N ALA A 84 -6.64 -26.58 12.37
CA ALA A 84 -5.83 -27.34 13.32
C ALA A 84 -4.35 -27.39 12.91
N VAL A 85 -4.04 -27.48 11.60
CA VAL A 85 -2.66 -27.40 11.10
C VAL A 85 -2.05 -26.02 11.34
N MET A 86 -2.80 -24.94 11.07
CA MET A 86 -2.35 -23.58 11.38
C MET A 86 -2.09 -23.40 12.88
N GLN A 87 -3.00 -23.88 13.74
CA GLN A 87 -2.81 -23.82 15.18
C GLN A 87 -1.56 -24.59 15.61
N ARG A 88 -1.33 -25.77 15.04
CA ARG A 88 -0.11 -26.56 15.31
C ARG A 88 1.17 -25.80 14.93
N HIS A 89 1.17 -25.09 13.80
CA HIS A 89 2.29 -24.22 13.42
C HIS A 89 2.53 -23.10 14.46
N VAL A 90 1.45 -22.47 14.95
CA VAL A 90 1.54 -21.44 16.00
C VAL A 90 2.05 -22.02 17.32
N ASP A 91 1.59 -23.21 17.71
CA ASP A 91 2.02 -23.87 18.95
C ASP A 91 3.50 -24.25 18.89
N LEU A 92 3.98 -24.77 17.75
CA LEU A 92 5.40 -25.04 17.54
C LEU A 92 6.24 -23.75 17.57
N ALA A 93 5.74 -22.65 16.98
CA ALA A 93 6.39 -21.35 17.02
C ALA A 93 6.63 -20.84 18.45
N ASN A 94 5.68 -21.12 19.34
CA ASN A 94 5.71 -20.65 20.73
C ASN A 94 6.50 -21.58 21.67
N ASN A 95 6.53 -22.87 21.40
CA ASN A 95 7.08 -23.87 22.32
C ASN A 95 8.41 -24.49 21.87
N ASP A 96 8.79 -24.35 20.59
CA ASP A 96 10.07 -24.84 20.06
C ASP A 96 10.86 -23.69 19.40
N PRO A 97 11.84 -23.11 20.12
CA PRO A 97 12.68 -22.03 19.59
C PRO A 97 13.50 -22.42 18.37
N ARG A 98 13.85 -23.71 18.20
CA ARG A 98 14.58 -24.19 17.02
C ARG A 98 13.65 -24.22 15.82
N TRP A 99 12.46 -24.79 15.99
CA TRP A 99 11.44 -24.78 14.95
C TRP A 99 11.09 -23.35 14.49
N PHE A 100 10.91 -22.42 15.43
CA PHE A 100 10.71 -21.01 15.09
C PHE A 100 11.87 -20.47 14.26
N LYS A 101 13.12 -20.69 14.70
CA LYS A 101 14.31 -20.20 13.99
C LYS A 101 14.43 -20.78 12.59
N ASP A 102 14.06 -22.03 12.38
CA ASP A 102 14.19 -22.74 11.10
C ASP A 102 13.11 -22.33 10.08
N HIS A 103 11.91 -22.00 10.54
CA HIS A 103 10.78 -21.68 9.67
C HIS A 103 10.46 -20.19 9.57
N TYR A 104 10.84 -19.40 10.58
CA TYR A 104 10.50 -18.00 10.72
C TYR A 104 11.72 -17.09 10.91
N ARG A 105 11.53 -15.84 10.46
CA ARG A 105 12.38 -14.71 10.78
C ARG A 105 11.99 -14.17 12.16
N SER A 106 12.86 -13.38 12.78
CA SER A 106 12.61 -12.81 14.11
C SER A 106 11.35 -11.94 14.21
N ASN A 107 10.81 -11.47 13.08
CA ASN A 107 9.58 -10.69 13.00
C ASN A 107 8.32 -11.53 12.71
N GLY A 108 8.40 -12.87 12.77
CA GLY A 108 7.26 -13.76 12.53
C GLY A 108 6.92 -13.99 11.04
N TYR A 109 7.69 -13.39 10.12
CA TYR A 109 7.57 -13.71 8.69
C TYR A 109 8.23 -15.04 8.38
N ARG A 110 7.61 -15.78 7.45
CA ARG A 110 8.16 -17.03 6.93
C ARG A 110 9.55 -16.80 6.33
N ARG A 111 10.46 -17.76 6.47
CA ARG A 111 11.74 -17.73 5.75
C ARG A 111 11.57 -18.00 4.26
N SER A 112 10.62 -18.87 3.90
CA SER A 112 10.23 -19.18 2.53
C SER A 112 8.73 -18.94 2.36
N ALA A 113 8.35 -18.21 1.32
CA ALA A 113 6.95 -17.90 1.03
C ALA A 113 6.18 -19.14 0.51
N SER A 114 6.86 -20.08 -0.16
CA SER A 114 6.25 -21.27 -0.77
C SER A 114 6.43 -22.55 0.06
N ALA A 115 7.24 -22.53 1.13
CA ALA A 115 7.45 -23.72 1.94
C ALA A 115 6.15 -24.19 2.61
N GLU A 116 5.88 -25.48 2.46
CA GLU A 116 4.79 -26.17 3.13
C GLU A 116 5.32 -27.08 4.22
N VAL A 117 4.62 -27.10 5.34
CA VAL A 117 4.86 -28.02 6.45
C VAL A 117 3.50 -28.61 6.78
N PHE A 118 3.44 -29.94 6.95
CA PHE A 118 2.18 -30.67 7.12
C PHE A 118 1.16 -30.44 5.97
N GLY A 119 1.64 -30.29 4.74
CA GLY A 119 0.79 -30.09 3.56
C GLY A 119 0.07 -28.74 3.49
N GLN A 120 0.52 -27.75 4.29
CA GLN A 120 -0.01 -26.40 4.27
C GLN A 120 1.11 -25.36 4.35
N ARG A 121 0.93 -24.23 3.67
CA ARG A 121 1.80 -23.07 3.83
C ARG A 121 1.77 -22.58 5.28
N LEU A 122 2.95 -22.29 5.80
CA LEU A 122 3.10 -21.69 7.12
C LEU A 122 2.27 -20.39 7.23
N PRO A 123 1.56 -20.13 8.34
CA PRO A 123 0.92 -18.82 8.57
C PRO A 123 1.99 -17.74 8.73
N ILE A 124 1.66 -16.48 8.46
CA ILE A 124 2.47 -15.35 8.93
C ILE A 124 2.13 -15.15 10.39
N LEU A 125 3.15 -15.03 11.24
CA LEU A 125 2.99 -14.85 12.67
C LEU A 125 3.15 -13.38 13.06
N VAL A 126 2.42 -12.99 14.11
CA VAL A 126 2.48 -11.68 14.75
C VAL A 126 2.48 -11.87 16.26
N ARG A 127 2.95 -10.87 17.01
CA ARG A 127 2.85 -10.90 18.47
C ARG A 127 1.38 -10.73 18.88
N ASP A 128 0.95 -11.56 19.81
CA ASP A 128 -0.37 -11.43 20.41
C ASP A 128 -0.44 -10.07 21.15
N PRO A 129 -1.38 -9.18 20.81
CA PRO A 129 -1.51 -7.92 21.51
C PRO A 129 -1.91 -8.06 22.99
N ALA A 130 -2.57 -9.18 23.37
CA ALA A 130 -2.94 -9.48 24.75
C ALA A 130 -1.79 -10.10 25.55
N ASP A 131 -0.90 -10.84 24.89
CA ASP A 131 0.31 -11.43 25.47
C ASP A 131 1.49 -11.33 24.49
N PRO A 132 2.26 -10.21 24.50
CA PRO A 132 3.34 -9.98 23.54
C PRO A 132 4.47 -11.03 23.59
N THR A 133 4.49 -11.93 24.58
CA THR A 133 5.45 -13.04 24.64
C THR A 133 5.08 -14.18 23.70
N LYS A 134 3.83 -14.23 23.22
CA LYS A 134 3.30 -15.26 22.33
C LYS A 134 3.16 -14.77 20.89
N TRP A 135 3.21 -15.72 19.99
CA TRP A 135 2.86 -15.59 18.58
C TRP A 135 1.44 -16.09 18.36
N ILE A 136 0.71 -15.42 17.48
CA ILE A 136 -0.56 -15.87 16.90
C ILE A 136 -0.47 -15.79 15.37
N SER A 137 -1.38 -16.46 14.67
CA SER A 137 -1.53 -16.24 13.24
C SER A 137 -1.98 -14.81 12.98
N LYS A 138 -1.44 -14.17 11.93
CA LYS A 138 -1.90 -12.84 11.49
C LYS A 138 -3.40 -12.82 11.16
N SER A 139 -3.97 -13.96 10.74
CA SER A 139 -5.41 -14.11 10.48
C SER A 139 -6.28 -14.00 11.73
N ASP A 140 -5.70 -14.25 12.91
CA ASP A 140 -6.43 -14.29 14.17
C ASP A 140 -6.40 -12.94 14.90
N LEU A 141 -5.75 -11.93 14.30
CA LEU A 141 -5.78 -10.58 14.82
C LEU A 141 -7.22 -10.04 14.81
N PRO A 142 -7.65 -9.37 15.89
CA PRO A 142 -8.90 -8.63 15.90
C PRO A 142 -8.99 -7.64 14.72
N PRO A 143 -10.20 -7.25 14.29
CA PRO A 143 -10.39 -6.24 13.26
C PRO A 143 -9.60 -4.96 13.53
N ALA A 144 -9.22 -4.24 12.46
CA ALA A 144 -8.46 -3.02 12.61
C ALA A 144 -9.24 -1.96 13.37
N ILE A 145 -8.56 -1.28 14.29
CA ILE A 145 -9.07 -0.04 14.88
C ILE A 145 -9.27 0.95 13.72
N GLN A 146 -10.52 1.35 13.54
CA GLN A 146 -10.96 2.21 12.44
C GLN A 146 -10.51 3.66 12.65
N ALA A 147 -10.18 4.34 11.56
CA ALA A 147 -9.92 5.77 11.60
C ALA A 147 -11.17 6.55 12.04
N ARG A 148 -10.96 7.66 12.74
CA ARG A 148 -12.02 8.62 13.06
C ARG A 148 -11.73 9.92 12.34
N TYR A 149 -12.78 10.63 11.96
CA TYR A 149 -12.67 11.91 11.26
C TYR A 149 -13.18 13.05 12.14
N MET A 150 -12.69 14.26 11.89
CA MET A 150 -13.24 15.47 12.50
C MET A 150 -14.64 15.75 11.93
N ASP A 151 -15.58 16.08 12.81
CA ASP A 151 -16.94 16.48 12.46
C ASP A 151 -17.30 17.79 13.18
N PRO A 152 -17.59 18.90 12.47
CA PRO A 152 -17.59 19.00 11.01
C PRO A 152 -16.19 18.88 10.39
N ASN A 153 -16.11 18.34 9.17
CA ASN A 153 -14.87 18.29 8.40
C ASN A 153 -14.41 19.72 8.03
N PRO A 154 -13.21 20.16 8.45
CA PRO A 154 -12.77 21.53 8.24
C PRO A 154 -12.26 21.84 6.82
N HIS A 155 -11.99 20.83 5.96
CA HIS A 155 -11.28 21.06 4.70
C HIS A 155 -12.16 21.05 3.45
N GLY A 156 -13.27 20.30 3.42
CA GLY A 156 -14.14 20.22 2.25
C GLY A 156 -13.43 19.74 0.97
N ASN A 157 -14.07 19.95 -0.19
CA ASN A 157 -13.60 19.42 -1.47
C ASN A 157 -12.89 20.49 -2.31
N GLY A 158 -11.87 20.09 -3.05
CA GLY A 158 -11.22 20.90 -4.07
C GLY A 158 -11.81 20.65 -5.46
N VAL A 159 -11.81 21.70 -6.28
CA VAL A 159 -12.43 21.67 -7.61
C VAL A 159 -11.39 21.92 -8.69
N ARG A 160 -11.46 21.19 -9.80
CA ARG A 160 -10.55 21.35 -10.95
C ARG A 160 -10.36 22.82 -11.38
N LYS A 161 -11.43 23.63 -11.32
CA LYS A 161 -11.45 25.02 -11.82
C LYS A 161 -10.60 26.00 -11.01
N SER A 162 -10.19 25.67 -9.77
CA SER A 162 -9.32 26.54 -8.96
C SER A 162 -7.83 26.37 -9.29
N VAL A 163 -7.48 25.39 -10.13
CA VAL A 163 -6.10 25.06 -10.45
C VAL A 163 -5.56 25.94 -11.59
N ASP A 164 -4.35 26.47 -11.42
CA ASP A 164 -3.61 27.13 -12.49
C ASP A 164 -3.46 26.22 -13.73
N SER A 165 -3.54 26.81 -14.93
CA SER A 165 -3.50 26.09 -16.20
C SER A 165 -2.25 25.20 -16.39
N GLY A 166 -1.09 25.65 -15.93
CA GLY A 166 0.16 24.90 -16.04
C GLY A 166 0.22 23.70 -15.10
N VAL A 167 -0.30 23.87 -13.88
CA VAL A 167 -0.48 22.77 -12.91
C VAL A 167 -1.52 21.78 -13.42
N LEU A 168 -2.63 22.29 -13.93
CA LEU A 168 -3.75 21.49 -14.41
C LEU A 168 -3.35 20.53 -15.54
N LYS A 169 -2.51 21.00 -16.47
CA LYS A 169 -1.97 20.15 -17.55
C LYS A 169 -1.21 18.95 -16.99
N ARG A 170 -0.36 19.15 -15.98
CA ARG A 170 0.39 18.04 -15.36
C ARG A 170 -0.51 17.08 -14.59
N LEU A 171 -1.51 17.60 -13.88
CA LEU A 171 -2.52 16.77 -13.21
C LEU A 171 -3.28 15.88 -14.20
N ASP A 172 -3.59 16.38 -15.40
CA ASP A 172 -4.20 15.58 -16.47
C ASP A 172 -3.26 14.50 -17.02
N GLU A 173 -1.97 14.80 -17.17
CA GLU A 173 -0.96 13.82 -17.61
C GLU A 173 -0.83 12.67 -16.60
N TRP A 174 -0.81 12.97 -15.29
CA TRP A 174 -0.80 11.94 -14.24
C TRP A 174 -2.11 11.16 -14.16
N ALA A 175 -3.26 11.82 -14.30
CA ALA A 175 -4.56 11.14 -14.36
C ALA A 175 -4.65 10.19 -15.56
N THR A 176 -4.09 10.57 -16.71
CA THR A 176 -4.02 9.72 -17.91
C THR A 176 -3.11 8.53 -17.69
N SER A 177 -1.91 8.75 -17.15
CA SER A 177 -0.94 7.69 -16.86
C SER A 177 -1.51 6.64 -15.90
N ARG A 178 -2.22 7.08 -14.86
CA ARG A 178 -2.96 6.21 -13.96
C ARG A 178 -4.04 5.41 -14.68
N ARG A 179 -4.87 6.07 -15.48
CA ARG A 179 -5.94 5.40 -16.23
C ARG A 179 -5.37 4.29 -17.12
N ASP A 180 -4.31 4.58 -17.86
CA ASP A 180 -3.71 3.64 -18.80
C ASP A 180 -3.14 2.42 -18.08
N ALA A 181 -2.49 2.63 -16.94
CA ALA A 181 -1.99 1.55 -16.10
C ALA A 181 -3.12 0.67 -15.54
N ILE A 182 -4.24 1.27 -15.09
CA ILE A 182 -5.42 0.52 -14.64
C ILE A 182 -6.05 -0.30 -15.76
N VAL A 183 -6.13 0.26 -16.98
CA VAL A 183 -6.67 -0.47 -18.14
C VAL A 183 -5.79 -1.68 -18.48
N ALA A 184 -4.47 -1.50 -18.49
CA ALA A 184 -3.53 -2.59 -18.77
C ALA A 184 -3.58 -3.69 -17.69
N ASP A 185 -3.58 -3.30 -16.42
CA ASP A 185 -3.70 -4.20 -15.27
C ASP A 185 -4.98 -5.04 -15.33
N LYS A 186 -6.15 -4.42 -15.48
CA LYS A 186 -7.44 -5.13 -15.57
C LYS A 186 -7.51 -6.11 -16.74
N ALA A 187 -6.89 -5.78 -17.88
CA ALA A 187 -6.84 -6.68 -19.03
C ALA A 187 -6.00 -7.94 -18.72
N ALA A 188 -4.88 -7.77 -18.01
CA ALA A 188 -4.03 -8.88 -17.59
C ALA A 188 -4.66 -9.69 -16.43
N GLU A 189 -5.29 -9.04 -15.45
CA GLU A 189 -6.02 -9.67 -14.34
C GLU A 189 -7.13 -10.58 -14.87
N LYS A 190 -7.87 -10.15 -15.90
CA LYS A 190 -8.88 -11.00 -16.55
C LYS A 190 -8.28 -12.29 -17.12
N SER A 191 -7.09 -12.21 -17.69
CA SER A 191 -6.38 -13.36 -18.25
C SER A 191 -5.87 -14.30 -17.15
N LEU A 192 -5.33 -13.73 -16.06
CA LEU A 192 -4.92 -14.49 -14.87
C LEU A 192 -6.11 -15.21 -14.22
N THR A 193 -7.21 -14.51 -13.98
CA THR A 193 -8.43 -15.08 -13.39
C THR A 193 -8.95 -16.26 -14.22
N ALA A 194 -8.86 -16.18 -15.56
CA ALA A 194 -9.26 -17.27 -16.44
C ALA A 194 -8.32 -18.49 -16.30
N ALA A 195 -7.00 -18.26 -16.22
CA ALA A 195 -6.00 -19.31 -16.03
C ALA A 195 -6.11 -19.98 -14.65
N GLU A 196 -6.32 -19.20 -13.57
CA GLU A 196 -6.56 -19.73 -12.21
C GLU A 196 -7.80 -20.63 -12.18
N LYS A 197 -8.91 -20.19 -12.81
CA LYS A 197 -10.13 -21.01 -12.91
C LYS A 197 -9.90 -22.32 -13.65
N GLU A 198 -9.07 -22.31 -14.69
CA GLU A 198 -8.75 -23.52 -15.45
C GLU A 198 -7.86 -24.48 -14.65
N TYR A 199 -6.84 -23.95 -13.99
CA TYR A 199 -6.01 -24.72 -13.06
C TYR A 199 -6.83 -25.37 -11.95
N LEU A 200 -7.78 -24.63 -11.34
CA LEU A 200 -8.65 -25.18 -10.30
C LEU A 200 -9.52 -26.35 -10.78
N LYS A 201 -9.88 -26.40 -12.07
CA LYS A 201 -10.68 -27.49 -12.66
C LYS A 201 -9.84 -28.71 -13.02
N HIS A 202 -8.66 -28.52 -13.60
CA HIS A 202 -7.93 -29.62 -14.24
C HIS A 202 -6.59 -29.96 -13.58
N ARG A 203 -6.03 -29.11 -12.70
CA ARG A 203 -4.82 -29.32 -11.87
C ARG A 203 -3.73 -30.16 -12.55
N THR A 204 -3.43 -29.87 -13.81
CA THR A 204 -2.33 -30.48 -14.56
C THR A 204 -1.14 -29.54 -14.65
N ALA A 205 0.03 -30.08 -14.99
CA ALA A 205 1.24 -29.29 -15.22
C ALA A 205 1.05 -28.22 -16.31
N GLU A 206 0.25 -28.50 -17.35
CA GLU A 206 -0.06 -27.54 -18.41
C GLU A 206 -0.89 -26.36 -17.88
N THR A 207 -1.90 -26.64 -17.06
CA THR A 207 -2.75 -25.59 -16.47
C THR A 207 -2.01 -24.77 -15.41
N GLU A 208 -1.08 -25.39 -14.68
CA GLU A 208 -0.18 -24.69 -13.76
C GLU A 208 0.77 -23.76 -14.52
N ALA A 209 1.43 -24.24 -15.58
CA ALA A 209 2.31 -23.42 -16.41
C ALA A 209 1.57 -22.25 -17.08
N ALA A 210 0.30 -22.45 -17.47
CA ALA A 210 -0.54 -21.37 -18.01
C ALA A 210 -0.87 -20.31 -16.96
N MET A 211 -1.18 -20.72 -15.72
CA MET A 211 -1.41 -19.81 -14.60
C MET A 211 -0.15 -19.01 -14.27
N ASP A 212 1.00 -19.67 -14.14
CA ASP A 212 2.30 -19.02 -13.87
C ASP A 212 2.67 -18.02 -14.97
N ALA A 213 2.44 -18.37 -16.24
CA ALA A 213 2.69 -17.46 -17.35
C ALA A 213 1.75 -16.25 -17.36
N ALA A 214 0.50 -16.41 -16.89
CA ALA A 214 -0.44 -15.31 -16.75
C ALA A 214 -0.07 -14.40 -15.58
N GLU A 215 0.34 -14.98 -14.44
CA GLU A 215 0.81 -14.25 -13.27
C GLU A 215 2.07 -13.44 -13.58
N ALA A 216 3.05 -14.04 -14.28
CA ALA A 216 4.26 -13.36 -14.70
C ALA A 216 4.00 -12.16 -15.64
N LYS A 217 2.91 -12.18 -16.41
CA LYS A 217 2.49 -11.06 -17.25
C LYS A 217 1.71 -10.00 -16.46
N HIS A 218 0.86 -10.44 -15.53
CA HIS A 218 0.02 -9.55 -14.72
C HIS A 218 0.83 -8.76 -13.69
N SER A 219 1.69 -9.43 -12.94
CA SER A 219 2.49 -8.87 -11.85
C SER A 219 3.18 -7.52 -12.17
N PRO A 220 3.95 -7.34 -13.27
CA PRO A 220 4.57 -6.05 -13.57
C PRO A 220 3.57 -4.95 -13.93
N LEU A 221 2.43 -5.31 -14.54
CA LEU A 221 1.35 -4.36 -14.85
C LEU A 221 0.63 -3.93 -13.57
N HIS A 222 0.41 -4.87 -12.66
CA HIS A 222 -0.13 -4.60 -11.33
C HIS A 222 0.76 -3.62 -10.58
N GLY A 223 2.06 -3.92 -10.49
CA GLY A 223 3.03 -3.01 -9.87
C GLY A 223 3.03 -1.61 -10.50
N THR A 224 2.89 -1.52 -11.83
CA THR A 224 2.79 -0.25 -12.55
C THR A 224 1.49 0.49 -12.20
N MET A 225 0.35 -0.18 -12.19
CA MET A 225 -0.95 0.38 -11.83
C MET A 225 -0.95 0.97 -10.42
N LEU A 226 -0.35 0.26 -9.48
CA LEU A 226 -0.27 0.67 -8.08
C LEU A 226 0.61 1.91 -7.93
N LYS A 227 1.79 1.89 -8.55
CA LYS A 227 2.70 3.03 -8.57
C LYS A 227 2.06 4.27 -9.21
N GLN A 228 1.36 4.12 -10.34
CA GLN A 228 0.70 5.27 -10.99
C GLN A 228 -0.50 5.77 -10.17
N SER A 229 -1.18 4.90 -9.43
CA SER A 229 -2.26 5.29 -8.52
C SER A 229 -1.75 6.06 -7.31
N GLU A 230 -0.65 5.61 -6.70
CA GLU A 230 0.04 6.30 -5.61
C GLU A 230 0.54 7.68 -6.07
N LEU A 231 1.29 7.71 -7.18
CA LEU A 231 1.80 8.96 -7.77
C LEU A 231 0.68 9.96 -8.05
N PHE A 232 -0.43 9.53 -8.65
CA PHE A 232 -1.52 10.45 -8.95
C PHE A 232 -2.11 11.08 -7.67
N GLY A 233 -2.35 10.29 -6.63
CA GLY A 233 -2.82 10.78 -5.34
C GLY A 233 -1.86 11.80 -4.74
N GLU A 234 -0.58 11.45 -4.64
CA GLU A 234 0.45 12.32 -4.09
C GLU A 234 0.63 13.62 -4.86
N ARG A 235 0.58 13.57 -6.20
CA ARG A 235 0.72 14.77 -7.02
C ARG A 235 -0.47 15.71 -6.90
N VAL A 236 -1.68 15.18 -6.73
CA VAL A 236 -2.86 15.99 -6.42
C VAL A 236 -2.74 16.63 -5.05
N ALA A 237 -2.25 15.90 -4.04
CA ALA A 237 -1.98 16.46 -2.72
C ALA A 237 -0.95 17.60 -2.79
N GLU A 238 0.18 17.36 -3.44
CA GLU A 238 1.31 18.29 -3.52
C GLU A 238 1.02 19.55 -4.33
N HIS A 239 0.35 19.40 -5.47
CA HIS A 239 0.19 20.50 -6.44
C HIS A 239 -1.17 21.20 -6.37
N HIS A 240 -2.15 20.66 -5.65
CA HIS A 240 -3.45 21.29 -5.51
C HIS A 240 -3.92 21.37 -4.06
N ALA A 241 -4.14 20.24 -3.39
CA ALA A 241 -4.83 20.23 -2.10
C ALA A 241 -4.04 20.96 -1.00
N VAL A 242 -2.75 20.66 -0.83
CA VAL A 242 -1.93 21.30 0.21
C VAL A 242 -1.71 22.79 -0.09
N PRO A 243 -1.34 23.23 -1.31
CA PRO A 243 -1.23 24.65 -1.63
C PRO A 243 -2.54 25.44 -1.43
N GLU A 244 -3.69 24.84 -1.75
CA GLU A 244 -4.99 25.49 -1.61
C GLU A 244 -5.43 25.61 -0.14
N ARG A 245 -5.23 24.56 0.68
CA ARG A 245 -5.72 24.50 2.07
C ARG A 245 -4.73 24.98 3.12
N TYR A 246 -3.44 24.92 2.82
CA TYR A 246 -2.37 25.31 3.73
C TYR A 246 -1.38 26.24 3.01
N PRO A 247 -1.81 27.46 2.65
CA PRO A 247 -0.96 28.40 1.92
C PRO A 247 0.33 28.67 2.70
N GLY A 248 1.46 28.53 2.00
CA GLY A 248 2.79 28.73 2.57
C GLY A 248 3.37 27.53 3.35
N ALA A 249 2.65 26.41 3.46
CA ALA A 249 3.22 25.19 4.01
C ALA A 249 4.35 24.66 3.12
N LYS A 250 5.41 24.13 3.73
CA LYS A 250 6.62 23.65 3.03
C LYS A 250 6.83 22.18 3.29
N ARG A 251 7.09 21.40 2.24
CA ARG A 251 7.39 19.97 2.36
C ARG A 251 8.72 19.79 3.11
N VAL A 252 8.75 18.86 4.07
CA VAL A 252 9.92 18.60 4.95
C VAL A 252 10.32 17.13 5.04
N ASP A 253 9.57 16.22 4.39
CA ASP A 253 9.98 14.82 4.21
C ASP A 253 10.99 14.66 3.05
N ASP A 254 11.54 13.45 2.93
CA ASP A 254 12.54 13.08 1.91
C ASP A 254 11.93 12.75 0.53
N GLY A 255 10.60 12.75 0.41
CA GLY A 255 9.87 12.44 -0.82
C GLY A 255 9.99 10.99 -1.30
N ALA A 256 10.54 10.07 -0.50
CA ALA A 256 10.70 8.68 -0.91
C ALA A 256 9.43 7.84 -0.65
N PHE A 257 9.20 6.87 -1.52
CA PHE A 257 8.09 5.94 -1.42
C PHE A 257 8.39 4.77 -0.49
N GLY A 258 7.34 4.15 0.02
CA GLY A 258 7.42 2.82 0.62
C GLY A 258 6.65 2.65 1.92
N ASN A 259 6.77 1.45 2.47
CA ASN A 259 6.07 1.06 3.69
C ASN A 259 6.64 1.79 4.92
N ASN A 260 5.79 1.92 5.95
CA ASN A 260 6.15 2.48 7.25
C ASN A 260 6.65 3.93 7.19
N ARG A 261 5.93 4.76 6.43
CA ARG A 261 6.06 6.21 6.39
C ARG A 261 4.72 6.86 6.07
N PHE A 262 4.64 8.16 6.31
CA PHE A 262 3.58 9.01 5.78
C PHE A 262 3.90 9.34 4.32
N ASP A 263 2.88 9.58 3.50
CA ASP A 263 3.07 9.90 2.09
C ASP A 263 3.75 11.27 1.94
N GLN A 264 3.31 12.28 2.71
CA GLN A 264 3.89 13.63 2.68
C GLN A 264 3.80 14.33 4.05
N ILE A 265 4.76 15.21 4.33
CA ILE A 265 4.83 15.98 5.58
C ILE A 265 5.18 17.42 5.26
N TYR A 266 4.34 18.35 5.70
CA TYR A 266 4.53 19.78 5.49
C TYR A 266 4.60 20.52 6.82
N GLU A 267 5.54 21.46 6.94
CA GLU A 267 5.59 22.43 8.03
C GLU A 267 4.75 23.68 7.67
N LYS A 268 3.84 24.07 8.58
CA LYS A 268 2.96 25.23 8.40
C LYS A 268 3.66 26.55 8.78
N PRO A 269 3.29 27.69 8.17
CA PRO A 269 3.65 29.01 8.69
C PRO A 269 3.18 29.17 10.15
N GLY A 270 4.04 29.69 11.03
CA GLY A 270 3.74 29.79 12.47
C GLY A 270 3.94 28.48 13.25
N GLY A 271 4.44 27.43 12.59
CA GLY A 271 4.78 26.13 13.17
C GLY A 271 3.60 25.14 13.20
N GLY A 272 3.93 23.90 13.53
CA GLY A 272 3.00 22.76 13.39
C GLY A 272 3.09 22.12 12.01
N TYR A 273 2.36 21.03 11.82
CA TYR A 273 2.53 20.17 10.65
C TYR A 273 1.20 19.78 10.02
N VAL A 274 1.25 19.56 8.71
CA VAL A 274 0.26 18.79 7.96
C VAL A 274 0.91 17.47 7.62
N VAL A 275 0.27 16.37 7.99
CA VAL A 275 0.68 15.02 7.61
C VAL A 275 -0.38 14.49 6.67
N VAL A 276 0.04 13.93 5.54
CA VAL A 276 -0.86 13.55 4.44
C VAL A 276 -0.82 12.04 4.23
N GLU A 277 -2.01 11.44 4.14
CA GLU A 277 -2.24 10.19 3.39
C GLU A 277 -2.90 10.57 2.06
N ALA A 278 -2.32 10.17 0.95
CA ALA A 278 -2.79 10.47 -0.39
C ALA A 278 -3.29 9.21 -1.10
N LYS A 279 -4.43 9.29 -1.77
CA LYS A 279 -5.01 8.20 -2.54
C LYS A 279 -5.36 8.64 -3.95
N GLY A 280 -5.06 7.82 -4.95
CA GLY A 280 -5.35 8.11 -6.36
C GLY A 280 -6.82 7.99 -6.77
N SER A 281 -7.74 7.74 -5.84
CA SER A 281 -9.18 7.59 -6.14
C SER A 281 -10.04 7.91 -4.93
N LEU A 282 -11.22 8.50 -5.18
CA LEU A 282 -12.28 8.68 -4.17
C LEU A 282 -12.75 7.36 -3.53
N LYS A 283 -12.67 6.25 -4.28
CA LYS A 283 -13.09 4.93 -3.82
C LYS A 283 -12.02 4.16 -3.05
N ALA A 284 -10.79 4.69 -3.00
CA ALA A 284 -9.72 4.03 -2.26
C ALA A 284 -9.97 4.14 -0.76
N SER A 285 -9.83 3.02 -0.06
CA SER A 285 -9.86 2.96 1.40
C SER A 285 -8.49 3.33 2.00
N THR A 286 -8.51 3.62 3.30
CA THR A 286 -7.30 3.69 4.13
C THR A 286 -6.70 2.30 4.25
N GLY A 287 -5.37 2.22 4.25
CA GLY A 287 -4.67 0.96 4.45
C GLY A 287 -4.74 0.52 5.90
N GLU A 288 -4.68 -0.79 6.13
CA GLU A 288 -4.49 -1.35 7.47
C GLU A 288 -3.04 -1.77 7.69
N ARG A 289 -2.56 -1.60 8.92
CA ARG A 289 -1.21 -2.01 9.34
C ARG A 289 -1.23 -2.61 10.73
N THR A 290 -0.24 -3.44 11.01
CA THR A 290 0.08 -3.86 12.37
C THR A 290 0.81 -2.71 13.05
N SER A 291 0.21 -2.17 14.11
CA SER A 291 0.81 -1.13 14.93
C SER A 291 2.03 -1.66 15.68
N HIS A 292 2.81 -0.74 16.24
CA HIS A 292 3.92 -1.07 17.13
C HIS A 292 3.51 -1.82 18.42
N LEU A 293 2.21 -1.93 18.71
CA LEU A 293 1.64 -2.68 19.83
C LEU A 293 1.14 -4.08 19.40
N GLY A 294 1.30 -4.46 18.13
CA GLY A 294 0.82 -5.74 17.59
C GLY A 294 -0.64 -5.73 17.10
N ASN A 295 -1.44 -4.73 17.48
CA ASN A 295 -2.83 -4.59 17.03
C ASN A 295 -2.93 -4.15 15.55
N ARG A 296 -4.02 -4.52 14.86
CA ARG A 296 -4.38 -3.93 13.56
C ARG A 296 -4.94 -2.53 13.74
N VAL A 297 -4.47 -1.59 12.94
CA VAL A 297 -4.90 -0.19 12.95
C VAL A 297 -4.99 0.31 11.52
N GLU A 298 -5.97 1.15 11.25
CA GLU A 298 -6.05 1.87 9.98
C GLU A 298 -5.13 3.09 9.96
N GLN A 299 -4.67 3.44 8.75
CA GLN A 299 -4.12 4.76 8.47
C GLN A 299 -5.11 5.85 8.90
N GLY A 300 -4.61 6.93 9.51
CA GLY A 300 -5.46 7.96 10.11
C GLY A 300 -5.75 7.79 11.60
N THR A 301 -5.44 6.63 12.19
CA THR A 301 -5.54 6.46 13.65
C THR A 301 -4.36 7.12 14.38
N ARG A 302 -4.56 7.42 15.67
CA ARG A 302 -3.48 7.90 16.55
C ARG A 302 -2.37 6.86 16.67
N GLU A 303 -2.75 5.60 16.81
CA GLU A 303 -1.88 4.46 16.99
C GLU A 303 -1.03 4.20 15.74
N TYR A 304 -1.61 4.37 14.54
CA TYR A 304 -0.84 4.35 13.29
C TYR A 304 0.16 5.51 13.24
N PHE A 305 -0.27 6.73 13.54
CA PHE A 305 0.61 7.89 13.56
C PHE A 305 1.82 7.69 14.48
N GLU A 306 1.60 7.23 15.71
CA GLU A 306 2.67 6.93 16.67
C GLU A 306 3.54 5.75 16.23
N THR A 307 2.98 4.77 15.50
CA THR A 307 3.73 3.67 14.88
C THR A 307 4.70 4.21 13.84
N ILE A 308 4.26 5.09 12.95
CA ILE A 308 5.14 5.68 11.93
C ILE A 308 6.26 6.51 12.58
N LEU A 309 5.99 7.27 13.64
CA LEU A 309 7.05 7.98 14.37
C LEU A 309 8.11 7.03 14.93
N LYS A 310 7.71 5.85 15.44
CA LYS A 310 8.66 4.83 15.90
C LYS A 310 9.47 4.23 14.75
N GLU A 311 8.86 4.06 13.57
CA GLU A 311 9.56 3.59 12.38
C GLU A 311 10.55 4.63 11.84
N MET A 312 10.23 5.92 11.94
CA MET A 312 11.19 7.01 11.68
C MET A 312 12.37 6.97 12.66
N ASP A 313 12.12 6.76 13.96
CA ASP A 313 13.18 6.62 14.97
C ASP A 313 14.11 5.43 14.66
N LYS A 314 13.54 4.28 14.26
CA LYS A 314 14.33 3.09 13.88
C LYS A 314 15.13 3.31 12.60
N ARG A 315 14.51 3.89 11.58
CA ARG A 315 15.13 4.14 10.28
C ARG A 315 16.27 5.14 10.42
N SER A 316 16.04 6.25 11.12
CA SER A 316 17.06 7.26 11.39
C SER A 316 18.24 6.70 12.19
N ALA A 317 18.00 5.89 13.24
CA ALA A 317 19.09 5.24 13.98
C ALA A 317 19.90 4.26 13.11
N LYS A 318 19.22 3.48 12.25
CA LYS A 318 19.88 2.53 11.35
C LYS A 318 20.71 3.23 10.27
N ALA A 319 20.21 4.33 9.73
CA ALA A 319 20.85 5.10 8.66
C ALA A 319 21.82 6.17 9.18
N ASN A 320 21.85 6.42 10.50
CA ASN A 320 22.49 7.57 11.12
C ASN A 320 22.00 8.91 10.51
N ASP A 321 20.70 9.00 10.25
CA ASP A 321 20.03 10.15 9.64
C ASP A 321 19.51 11.12 10.71
N SER A 322 20.28 12.17 10.99
CA SER A 322 19.90 13.18 11.96
C SER A 322 18.69 14.03 11.52
N VAL A 323 18.44 14.15 10.21
CA VAL A 323 17.34 14.96 9.67
C VAL A 323 16.01 14.27 9.96
N GLU A 324 15.92 12.98 9.67
CA GLU A 324 14.73 12.19 9.97
C GLU A 324 14.45 12.09 11.48
N ALA A 325 15.51 11.91 12.29
CA ALA A 325 15.39 11.90 13.75
C ALA A 325 14.84 13.24 14.29
N GLU A 326 15.33 14.36 13.74
CA GLU A 326 14.84 15.69 14.10
C GLU A 326 13.37 15.90 13.68
N LEU A 327 13.00 15.44 12.48
CA LEU A 327 11.62 15.52 11.98
C LEU A 327 10.66 14.70 12.86
N ALA A 328 11.01 13.47 13.22
CA ALA A 328 10.23 12.64 14.13
C ALA A 328 10.03 13.32 15.49
N SER A 329 11.09 13.93 16.04
CA SER A 329 11.03 14.70 17.30
C SER A 329 10.12 15.92 17.20
N LYS A 330 10.20 16.68 16.10
CA LYS A 330 9.33 17.85 15.84
C LYS A 330 7.86 17.45 15.70
N LEU A 331 7.56 16.39 14.95
CA LEU A 331 6.21 15.86 14.80
C LEU A 331 5.64 15.39 16.13
N ARG A 332 6.42 14.68 16.96
CA ARG A 332 6.00 14.25 18.30
C ARG A 332 5.65 15.45 19.19
N LYS A 333 6.48 16.50 19.19
CA LYS A 333 6.21 17.75 19.94
C LYS A 333 4.96 18.46 19.44
N ALA A 334 4.80 18.58 18.13
CA ALA A 334 3.61 19.20 17.53
C ALA A 334 2.34 18.39 17.86
N PHE A 335 2.42 17.07 17.78
CA PHE A 335 1.32 16.17 18.07
C PHE A 335 0.84 16.30 19.52
N VAL A 336 1.76 16.30 20.49
CA VAL A 336 1.43 16.53 21.91
C VAL A 336 0.78 17.90 22.14
N ARG A 337 1.16 18.92 21.36
CA ARG A 337 0.61 20.28 21.44
C ARG A 337 -0.68 20.46 20.62
N GLY A 338 -1.21 19.41 19.98
CA GLY A 338 -2.38 19.52 19.11
C GLY A 338 -2.14 20.36 17.85
N LYS A 339 -0.89 20.43 17.37
CA LYS A 339 -0.46 21.22 16.19
C LYS A 339 -0.20 20.35 14.96
N VAL A 340 -0.89 19.21 14.83
CA VAL A 340 -0.80 18.33 13.67
C VAL A 340 -2.18 18.23 13.04
N ASP A 341 -2.29 18.61 11.77
CA ASP A 341 -3.43 18.29 10.93
C ASP A 341 -3.06 17.02 10.16
N TYR A 342 -3.67 15.90 10.52
CA TYR A 342 -3.46 14.63 9.82
C TYR A 342 -4.63 14.42 8.86
N VAL A 343 -4.36 14.38 7.57
CA VAL A 343 -5.39 14.50 6.53
C VAL A 343 -5.31 13.38 5.53
N LEU A 344 -6.48 12.96 5.06
CA LEU A 344 -6.66 12.09 3.91
C LEU A 344 -7.01 12.94 2.70
N ILE A 345 -6.26 12.79 1.62
CA ILE A 345 -6.54 13.44 0.33
C ILE A 345 -6.82 12.35 -0.69
N LYS A 346 -8.02 12.36 -1.28
CA LYS A 346 -8.40 11.45 -2.35
C LYS A 346 -8.52 12.22 -3.66
N ALA A 347 -7.70 11.85 -4.64
CA ALA A 347 -7.75 12.42 -5.97
C ALA A 347 -8.95 11.91 -6.76
N ASP A 348 -9.61 12.80 -7.49
CA ASP A 348 -10.65 12.44 -8.45
C ASP A 348 -10.16 12.57 -9.89
N ALA A 349 -10.62 11.66 -10.74
CA ALA A 349 -10.36 11.65 -12.17
C ALA A 349 -11.58 11.16 -12.93
N THR A 350 -11.87 11.85 -14.03
CA THR A 350 -12.87 11.41 -15.00
C THR A 350 -12.49 10.09 -15.66
N GLN A 351 -13.47 9.36 -16.18
CA GLN A 351 -13.24 8.14 -16.96
C GLN A 351 -12.32 8.37 -18.18
N GLY A 352 -12.33 9.59 -18.72
CA GLY A 352 -11.46 10.00 -19.82
C GLY A 352 -10.00 10.23 -19.45
N GLY A 353 -9.60 10.07 -18.18
CA GLY A 353 -8.22 10.28 -17.73
C GLY A 353 -7.87 11.74 -17.45
N LYS A 354 -8.87 12.60 -17.21
CA LYS A 354 -8.65 13.99 -16.77
C LYS A 354 -8.84 14.14 -15.28
N TYR A 355 -8.02 14.96 -14.64
CA TYR A 355 -8.17 15.35 -13.24
C TYR A 355 -9.54 16.00 -12.98
N ALA A 356 -10.21 15.70 -11.87
CA ALA A 356 -11.56 16.21 -11.60
C ALA A 356 -11.69 17.03 -10.30
N GLY A 357 -10.70 16.94 -9.42
CA GLY A 357 -10.76 17.58 -8.10
C GLY A 357 -10.17 16.66 -7.04
N TYR A 358 -10.45 16.98 -5.78
CA TYR A 358 -10.08 16.10 -4.67
C TYR A 358 -11.12 16.19 -3.55
N GLU A 359 -11.21 15.13 -2.77
CA GLU A 359 -11.85 15.13 -1.46
C GLU A 359 -10.77 15.16 -0.39
N MET A 360 -11.01 15.91 0.68
CA MET A 360 -10.08 16.03 1.78
C MET A 360 -10.80 15.94 3.12
N GLU A 361 -10.32 15.06 3.99
CA GLU A 361 -10.87 14.84 5.32
C GLU A 361 -9.75 14.93 6.36
N GLN A 362 -10.05 15.48 7.53
CA GLN A 362 -9.11 15.49 8.65
C GLN A 362 -9.40 14.33 9.60
N PHE A 363 -8.38 13.54 9.89
CA PHE A 363 -8.44 12.51 10.91
C PHE A 363 -8.46 13.12 12.31
N ASN A 364 -9.22 12.48 13.21
CA ASN A 364 -9.25 12.80 14.63
C ASN A 364 -8.31 11.88 15.42
N ILE A 365 -7.06 12.35 15.56
CA ILE A 365 -5.98 11.69 16.32
C ILE A 365 -5.79 12.26 17.75
N GLY A 366 -6.76 13.06 18.21
CA GLY A 366 -6.80 13.53 19.59
C GLY A 366 -6.96 12.37 20.58
N LYS A 367 -6.64 12.61 21.86
CA LYS A 367 -6.95 11.62 22.90
C LYS A 367 -8.47 11.35 22.87
N PRO A 368 -8.91 10.08 23.02
CA PRO A 368 -10.31 9.78 23.25
C PRO A 368 -10.80 10.65 24.40
N ARG A 369 -11.91 11.38 24.22
CA ARG A 369 -12.55 12.06 25.35
C ARG A 369 -12.97 10.94 26.32
N SER A 370 -12.47 10.99 27.55
CA SER A 370 -13.01 10.19 28.64
C SER A 370 -14.47 10.61 28.81
N HIS A 371 -15.39 9.71 28.50
CA HIS A 371 -16.82 9.87 28.78
C HIS A 371 -17.08 9.68 30.27
#